data_AF-A0A8H2ZWV3-F1
#
_entry.id   AF-A0A8H2ZWV3-F1
#
_cell.length_a   1.000
_cell.length_b   1.000
_cell.length_c   1.000
_cell.angle_alpha   90.00
_cell.angle_beta   90.00
_cell.angle_gamma   90.00
#
_symmetry.space_group_name_H-M   'P 1'
#
loop_
_entity.id
_entity.type
_entity.pdbx_description
1 polymer ?
#
loop_
_entity_poly.entity_id
_entity_poly.type
_entity_poly.pdbx_seq_one_letter_code
_entity_poly.pdbx_strand_id
1 'polypeptide(L)'
;MDVYRSTYEPRWYSKGVPVVMKVVGDAPIFGKTTALLASIRRETTIVSQLDCTHIVKFLGIDSSYHQGPAMIFEFTSETTLEKLTSGQRPDFNHAFKLVCC
;
A
#
# COMPACT_ATOMS: atom_id res chain seq x y z
N MET A 1 10.64 3.26 1.77
CA MET A 1 9.56 2.27 1.87
C MET A 1 9.14 2.02 0.46
N ASP A 2 9.19 0.77 0.06
CA ASP A 2 8.98 0.36 -1.31
C ASP A 2 7.66 -0.40 -1.40
N VAL A 3 6.96 -0.20 -2.50
CA VAL A 3 5.63 -0.74 -2.74
C VAL A 3 5.73 -1.69 -3.93
N TYR A 4 5.48 -2.96 -3.67
CA TYR A 4 5.59 -4.03 -4.66
C TYR A 4 4.23 -4.65 -4.94
N ARG A 5 4.01 -5.04 -6.19
CA ARG A 5 2.89 -5.91 -6.54
C ARG A 5 3.26 -7.34 -6.17
N SER A 6 2.35 -8.04 -5.50
CA SER A 6 2.51 -9.46 -5.14
C SER A 6 1.20 -10.22 -5.36
N THR A 7 1.24 -11.53 -5.16
CA THR A 7 0.07 -12.40 -5.20
C THR A 7 0.01 -13.19 -3.89
N TYR A 8 -1.12 -13.12 -3.21
CA TYR A 8 -1.39 -13.93 -2.03
C TYR A 8 -2.02 -15.26 -2.47
N GLU A 9 -1.29 -16.36 -2.30
CA GLU A 9 -1.70 -17.72 -2.69
C GLU A 9 -1.75 -18.65 -1.47
N PRO A 10 -2.84 -18.59 -0.67
CA PRO A 10 -2.99 -19.48 0.47
C PRO A 10 -3.17 -20.92 0.00
N ARG A 11 -2.43 -21.86 0.61
CA ARG A 11 -2.42 -23.29 0.20
C ARG A 11 -3.77 -24.01 0.27
N TRP A 12 -4.75 -23.43 0.98
CA TRP A 12 -6.10 -23.97 1.16
C TRP A 12 -7.13 -23.39 0.17
N TYR A 13 -6.70 -22.55 -0.77
CA TYR A 13 -7.54 -21.98 -1.82
C TYR A 13 -6.82 -22.01 -3.17
N SER A 14 -7.50 -22.47 -4.23
CA SER A 14 -6.88 -22.64 -5.56
C SER A 14 -6.74 -21.35 -6.37
N LYS A 15 -7.01 -20.19 -5.77
CA LYS A 15 -7.02 -18.90 -6.47
C LYS A 15 -6.13 -17.89 -5.76
N GLY A 16 -5.11 -17.42 -6.46
CA GLY A 16 -4.28 -16.31 -6.03
C GLY A 16 -5.07 -14.99 -6.07
N VAL A 17 -4.85 -14.16 -5.05
CA VAL A 17 -5.42 -12.82 -4.97
C VAL A 17 -4.29 -11.81 -5.17
N PRO A 18 -4.37 -10.90 -6.17
CA PRO A 18 -3.37 -9.86 -6.33
C PRO A 18 -3.45 -8.90 -5.13
N VAL A 19 -2.28 -8.56 -4.59
CA VAL A 19 -2.13 -7.66 -3.44
C VAL A 19 -0.99 -6.69 -3.68
N VAL A 20 -0.97 -5.62 -2.89
CA VAL A 20 0.13 -4.68 -2.83
C VAL A 20 0.84 -4.83 -1.50
N MET A 21 2.16 -5.00 -1.53
CA MET A 21 3.01 -5.19 -0.38
C MET A 21 3.89 -3.95 -0.18
N LYS A 22 3.74 -3.29 0.96
CA LYS A 22 4.57 -2.16 1.38
C LYS A 22 5.62 -2.65 2.37
N VAL A 23 6.90 -2.47 2.04
CA VAL A 23 8.03 -2.93 2.85
C VAL A 23 9.03 -1.84 3.15
N VAL A 24 9.92 -2.13 4.09
CA VAL A 24 10.95 -1.22 4.60
C VAL A 24 12.22 -1.26 3.74
N GLY A 25 12.13 -1.51 2.43
CA GLY A 25 13.26 -1.59 1.51
C GLY A 25 14.32 -2.64 1.89
N ASP A 26 15.34 -2.81 1.04
CA ASP A 26 16.27 -3.96 1.11
C ASP A 26 17.32 -3.92 2.24
N ALA A 27 17.40 -2.81 2.99
CA ALA A 27 18.41 -2.65 4.02
C ALA A 27 17.95 -3.27 5.36
N PRO A 28 18.77 -4.11 6.01
CA PRO A 28 18.45 -4.61 7.33
C PRO A 28 18.31 -3.45 8.33
N ILE A 29 17.29 -3.52 9.19
CA ILE A 29 16.93 -2.43 10.12
C ILE A 29 17.93 -2.36 11.30
N PHE A 30 19.15 -1.90 11.05
CA PHE A 30 20.16 -1.65 12.08
C PHE A 30 20.15 -0.18 12.54
N GLY A 31 20.09 0.04 13.87
CA GLY A 31 20.40 1.31 14.54
C GLY A 31 19.35 2.43 14.49
N LYS A 32 18.51 2.54 13.44
CA LYS A 32 17.41 3.53 13.32
C LYS A 32 16.01 2.92 13.57
N THR A 33 15.98 1.85 14.36
CA THR A 33 14.93 0.82 14.36
C THR A 33 13.65 1.24 15.10
N THR A 34 13.74 1.99 16.20
CA THR A 34 12.57 2.29 17.05
C THR A 34 11.61 3.29 16.43
N ALA A 35 12.11 4.40 15.88
CA ALA A 35 11.27 5.42 15.24
C ALA A 35 10.57 4.87 13.98
N LEU A 36 11.27 4.07 13.19
CA LEU A 36 10.72 3.45 11.98
C LEU A 36 9.68 2.38 12.32
N LEU A 37 9.95 1.50 13.28
CA LEU A 37 8.97 0.52 13.76
C LEU A 37 7.76 1.21 14.40
N ALA A 38 7.97 2.27 15.17
CA ALA A 38 6.89 3.08 15.73
C ALA A 38 6.03 3.72 14.63
N SER A 39 6.67 4.21 13.56
CA SER A 39 5.97 4.74 12.39
C SER A 39 5.12 3.67 11.70
N ILE A 40 5.68 2.48 11.43
CA ILE A 40 4.95 1.37 10.80
C ILE A 40 3.78 0.92 11.67
N ARG A 41 3.99 0.77 12.99
CA ARG A 41 2.93 0.42 13.93
C ARG A 41 1.82 1.46 13.92
N ARG A 42 2.19 2.75 13.97
CA ARG A 42 1.22 3.85 13.92
C ARG A 42 0.44 3.86 12.62
N GLU A 43 1.13 3.68 11.49
CA GLU A 43 0.49 3.59 10.18
C GLU A 43 -0.50 2.43 10.14
N THR A 44 -0.07 1.24 10.57
CA THR A 44 -0.92 0.05 10.70
C THR A 44 -2.16 0.32 11.55
N THR A 45 -2.00 0.92 12.73
CA THR A 45 -3.12 1.28 13.60
C THR A 45 -4.12 2.19 12.90
N ILE A 46 -3.65 3.19 12.15
CA ILE A 46 -4.51 4.10 11.40
C ILE A 46 -5.25 3.35 10.30
N VAL A 47 -4.53 2.67 9.40
CA VAL A 47 -5.15 2.03 8.22
C VAL A 47 -6.07 0.87 8.60
N SER A 48 -5.83 0.20 9.74
CA SER A 48 -6.72 -0.87 10.24
C SER A 48 -8.10 -0.39 10.67
N GLN A 49 -8.28 0.92 10.90
CA GLN A 49 -9.54 1.52 11.33
C GLN A 49 -10.31 2.17 10.16
N LEU A 50 -9.74 2.18 8.96
CA LEU A 50 -10.35 2.80 7.79
C LEU A 50 -11.11 1.75 6.98
N ASP A 51 -12.43 1.89 6.92
CA ASP A 51 -13.30 1.12 6.03
C ASP A 51 -14.10 2.11 5.17
N CYS A 52 -13.56 2.44 3.99
CA CYS A 52 -14.11 3.44 3.09
C CYS A 52 -13.83 3.05 1.65
N THR A 53 -14.80 3.26 0.75
CA THR A 53 -14.71 2.87 -0.67
C THR A 53 -13.65 3.62 -1.46
N HIS A 54 -13.18 4.77 -0.98
CA HIS A 54 -12.20 5.63 -1.65
C HIS A 54 -10.83 5.59 -0.98
N ILE A 55 -10.62 4.71 0.01
CA ILE A 55 -9.35 4.49 0.69
C ILE A 55 -8.95 3.05 0.44
N VAL A 56 -7.70 2.85 0.01
CA VAL A 56 -7.17 1.51 -0.26
C VAL A 56 -7.29 0.64 0.99
N LYS A 57 -7.95 -0.51 0.83
CA LYS A 57 -8.21 -1.43 1.93
C LYS A 57 -6.93 -2.08 2.45
N PHE A 58 -6.73 -1.98 3.76
CA PHE A 58 -5.71 -2.71 4.48
C PHE A 58 -6.15 -4.17 4.69
N LEU A 59 -5.31 -5.13 4.29
CA LEU A 59 -5.61 -6.56 4.37
C LEU A 59 -4.87 -7.26 5.52
N GLY A 60 -3.77 -6.70 6.00
CA GLY A 60 -3.04 -7.24 7.14
C GLY A 60 -1.53 -7.00 7.09
N ILE A 61 -0.81 -7.72 7.96
CA ILE A 61 0.65 -7.68 8.04
C ILE A 61 1.18 -9.07 7.69
N ASP A 62 2.19 -9.13 6.85
CA ASP A 62 3.00 -10.32 6.63
C ASP A 62 4.31 -10.21 7.42
N SER A 63 4.49 -11.14 8.37
CA SER A 63 5.68 -11.25 9.21
C SER A 63 6.75 -12.16 8.61
N SER A 64 6.49 -12.83 7.48
CA SER A 64 7.46 -13.71 6.82
C SER A 64 8.57 -12.93 6.11
N TYR A 65 8.38 -11.64 5.87
CA TYR A 65 9.36 -10.78 5.24
C TYR A 65 10.56 -10.53 6.17
N HIS A 66 11.73 -11.06 5.79
CA HIS A 66 12.91 -11.13 6.65
C HIS A 66 13.49 -9.77 7.08
N GLN A 67 13.17 -8.68 6.37
CA GLN A 67 13.70 -7.35 6.66
C GLN A 67 12.76 -6.51 7.54
N GLY A 68 11.57 -7.01 7.91
CA GLY A 68 10.62 -6.31 8.78
C GLY A 68 9.16 -6.58 8.42
N PRO A 69 8.19 -6.09 9.22
CA PRO A 69 6.77 -6.29 8.94
C PRO A 69 6.39 -5.66 7.60
N ALA A 70 5.86 -6.48 6.68
CA ALA A 70 5.31 -6.03 5.42
C ALA A 70 3.82 -5.73 5.58
N MET A 71 3.36 -4.57 5.13
CA MET A 71 1.95 -4.22 5.16
C MET A 71 1.30 -4.64 3.84
N ILE A 72 0.16 -5.33 3.93
CA ILE A 72 -0.57 -5.86 2.78
C ILE A 72 -1.82 -5.03 2.55
N PHE A 73 -2.01 -4.60 1.32
CA PHE A 73 -3.14 -3.82 0.85
C PHE A 73 -3.80 -4.50 -0.34
N GLU A 74 -5.06 -4.16 -0.58
CA GLU A 74 -5.73 -4.58 -1.80
C GLU A 74 -5.00 -4.05 -3.05
N PHE A 75 -5.06 -4.82 -4.12
CA PHE A 75 -4.56 -4.36 -5.40
C PHE A 75 -5.58 -3.44 -6.07
N THR A 76 -5.20 -2.18 -6.30
CA THR A 76 -5.93 -1.26 -7.15
C THR A 76 -5.30 -1.21 -8.54
N SER A 77 -6.13 -1.22 -9.58
CA SER A 77 -5.67 -1.17 -10.98
C SER A 77 -5.22 0.22 -11.42
N GLU A 78 -5.28 1.22 -10.54
CA GLU A 78 -5.15 2.62 -10.89
C GLU A 78 -3.74 3.16 -10.67
N THR A 79 -3.20 3.76 -11.73
CA THR A 79 -1.94 4.48 -11.70
C THR A 79 -2.11 5.72 -10.80
N THR A 80 -1.05 6.14 -10.10
CA THR A 80 -1.14 7.32 -9.23
C THR A 80 -1.40 8.58 -10.07
N LEU A 81 -2.06 9.58 -9.49
CA LEU A 81 -2.28 10.87 -10.17
C LEU A 81 -0.96 11.50 -10.66
N GLU A 82 0.12 11.31 -9.91
CA GLU A 82 1.48 11.70 -10.32
C GLU A 82 1.89 11.03 -11.64
N LYS A 83 1.69 9.71 -11.76
CA LYS A 83 1.98 8.99 -13.02
C LYS A 83 1.10 9.47 -14.17
N LEU A 84 -0.18 9.76 -13.94
CA LEU A 84 -1.08 10.30 -14.98
C LEU A 84 -0.62 11.66 -15.49
N THR A 85 -0.23 12.54 -14.58
CA THR A 85 0.15 13.93 -14.89
C THR A 85 1.58 14.06 -15.41
N SER A 86 2.44 13.09 -15.13
CA SER A 86 3.82 13.07 -15.65
C SER A 86 3.93 12.94 -17.19
N GLY A 87 2.85 12.53 -17.88
CA GLY A 87 2.81 12.35 -19.33
C GLY A 87 1.88 13.30 -20.11
N GLN A 88 1.06 14.12 -19.45
CA GLN A 88 0.12 15.05 -20.09
C GLN A 88 0.12 16.39 -19.35
N ARG A 89 0.23 17.52 -20.07
CA ARG A 89 -0.21 18.82 -19.53
C ARG A 89 -1.71 18.68 -19.26
N PRO A 90 -2.19 18.77 -18.01
CA PRO A 90 -3.61 18.65 -17.74
C PRO A 90 -4.31 19.86 -18.38
N ASP A 91 -5.14 19.61 -19.38
CA ASP A 91 -6.14 20.58 -19.83
C ASP A 91 -7.24 20.59 -18.76
N PHE A 92 -7.24 21.64 -17.94
CA PHE A 92 -8.15 21.81 -16.81
C PHE A 92 -9.62 21.97 -17.23
N ASN A 93 -9.92 21.96 -18.53
CA ASN A 93 -11.28 22.12 -19.05
C ASN A 93 -12.16 20.87 -18.95
N HIS A 94 -11.65 19.70 -18.52
CA HIS A 94 -12.45 18.46 -18.48
C HIS A 94 -12.34 17.58 -17.23
N ALA A 95 -11.50 17.91 -16.23
CA ALA A 95 -11.18 16.93 -15.20
C ALA A 95 -11.37 17.45 -13.78
N PHE A 96 -11.96 16.58 -12.95
CA PHE A 96 -12.14 16.65 -11.51
C PHE A 96 -13.37 17.43 -11.03
N LYS A 97 -14.54 16.78 -11.15
CA LYS A 97 -15.63 17.02 -10.22
C LYS A 97 -15.22 16.37 -8.89
N LEU A 98 -14.74 17.16 -7.94
CA LEU A 98 -14.62 16.73 -6.54
C LEU A 98 -16.02 16.35 -6.07
N VAL A 99 -16.30 15.05 -6.03
CA VAL A 99 -17.50 14.55 -5.36
C VAL A 99 -17.17 14.53 -3.88
N CYS A 100 -17.57 15.60 -3.18
CA CYS A 100 -17.64 15.56 -1.73
C CYS A 100 -18.68 14.52 -1.33
N CYS A 101 -18.27 13.54 -0.53
CA CYS A 101 -19.17 12.65 0.20
C CYS A 101 -19.63 13.35 1.48
#